data_AF-A0A438J733-F1
#
_entry.id   AF-A0A438J733-F1
#
_cell.length_a   1.000
_cell.length_b   1.000
_cell.length_c   1.000
_cell.angle_alpha   90.00
_cell.angle_beta   90.00
_cell.angle_gamma   90.00
#
_symmetry.space_group_name_H-M   'P 1'
#
loop_
_entity.id
_entity.type
_entity.pdbx_description
1 polymer ?
#
loop_
_entity_poly.entity_id
_entity_poly.type
_entity_poly.pdbx_seq_one_letter_code
_entity_poly.pdbx_strand_id
1 'polypeptide(L)'
;MWDELNQYIEILECTCEAAQAIMKSREDEKAHQFLMGLDDTTFGTMRSSILALDPLPNLGKIYAMVTQEERHCSVAREADRAEIKIFATKTEKPRGQTNKSGSCTHCGKTRHDVADCFQLK
;
A
#
# COMPACT_ATOMS: atom_id res chain seq x y z
N MET A 1 -9.83 -30.04 -5.76
CA MET A 1 -10.99 -29.61 -4.93
C MET A 1 -12.25 -29.37 -5.74
N TRP A 2 -12.35 -28.34 -6.59
CA TRP A 2 -13.57 -28.10 -7.40
C TRP A 2 -13.83 -29.18 -8.45
N ASP A 3 -12.79 -29.67 -9.11
CA ASP A 3 -12.91 -30.72 -10.13
C ASP A 3 -13.32 -32.06 -9.52
N GLU A 4 -12.84 -32.36 -8.31
CA GLU A 4 -13.25 -33.53 -7.52
C GLU A 4 -14.72 -33.43 -7.10
N LEU A 5 -15.19 -32.26 -6.63
CA LEU A 5 -16.60 -32.04 -6.28
C LEU A 5 -17.52 -32.14 -7.50
N ASN A 6 -17.08 -31.63 -8.65
CA ASN A 6 -17.80 -31.76 -9.92
C ASN A 6 -17.93 -33.23 -10.35
N GLN A 7 -16.98 -34.09 -10.01
CA GLN A 7 -17.05 -35.53 -10.31
C GLN A 7 -18.20 -36.23 -9.56
N TYR A 8 -18.58 -35.75 -8.38
CA TYR A 8 -19.70 -36.29 -7.60
C TYR A 8 -21.05 -35.67 -7.96
N ILE A 9 -21.05 -34.51 -8.62
CA ILE A 9 -22.26 -33.81 -9.02
C ILE A 9 -22.40 -33.90 -10.53
N GLU A 10 -22.91 -35.03 -11.00
CA GLU A 10 -23.28 -35.23 -12.41
C GLU A 10 -24.42 -34.27 -12.79
N ILE A 11 -24.06 -33.07 -13.27
CA ILE A 11 -25.03 -32.29 -14.05
C ILE A 11 -25.04 -32.92 -15.44
N LEU A 12 -26.16 -33.53 -15.83
CA LEU A 12 -26.38 -33.91 -17.22
C LEU A 12 -26.17 -32.69 -18.13
N GLU A 13 -25.37 -32.85 -19.18
CA GLU A 13 -25.17 -31.83 -20.20
C GLU A 13 -26.51 -31.52 -20.89
N CYS A 14 -27.22 -30.51 -20.40
CA CYS A 14 -28.45 -29.98 -21.00
C CYS A 14 -28.12 -28.70 -21.75
N THR A 15 -28.62 -28.57 -22.97
CA THR A 15 -28.49 -27.34 -23.77
C THR A 15 -29.58 -26.30 -23.46
N CYS A 16 -30.38 -26.55 -22.43
CA CYS A 16 -31.46 -25.67 -22.00
C CYS A 16 -30.91 -24.42 -21.29
N GLU A 17 -31.63 -23.29 -21.41
CA GLU A 17 -31.25 -22.01 -20.79
C GLU A 17 -31.07 -22.13 -19.27
N ALA A 18 -31.91 -22.93 -18.61
CA ALA A 18 -31.79 -23.21 -17.19
C ALA A 18 -30.44 -23.84 -16.81
N ALA A 19 -29.89 -24.73 -17.65
CA ALA A 19 -28.59 -25.34 -17.39
C ALA A 19 -27.45 -24.32 -17.53
N GLN A 20 -27.52 -23.42 -18.53
CA GLN A 20 -26.55 -22.34 -18.67
C GLN A 20 -26.58 -21.39 -17.46
N ALA A 21 -27.76 -21.05 -16.95
CA ALA A 21 -27.91 -20.22 -15.76
C ALA A 21 -27.32 -20.90 -14.50
N ILE A 22 -27.51 -22.22 -14.35
CA ILE A 22 -26.92 -23.00 -13.25
C ILE A 22 -25.40 -23.04 -13.37
N MET A 23 -24.86 -23.27 -14.58
CA MET A 23 -23.41 -23.28 -14.81
C MET A 23 -22.78 -21.93 -14.47
N LYS A 24 -23.40 -20.83 -14.94
CA LYS A 24 -22.96 -19.47 -14.60
C LYS A 24 -22.99 -19.22 -13.08
N SER A 25 -24.09 -19.59 -12.42
CA SER A 25 -24.21 -19.45 -10.96
C SER A 25 -23.11 -20.21 -10.21
N ARG A 26 -22.73 -21.40 -10.68
CA ARG A 26 -21.60 -22.16 -10.11
C ARG A 26 -20.25 -21.48 -10.35
N GLU A 27 -20.03 -20.89 -11.52
CA GLU A 27 -18.81 -20.12 -11.79
C GLU A 27 -18.71 -18.88 -10.91
N ASP A 28 -19.82 -18.17 -10.72
CA ASP A 28 -19.92 -17.02 -9.82
C ASP A 28 -19.66 -17.46 -8.37
N GLU A 29 -20.22 -18.60 -7.94
CA GLU A 29 -19.96 -19.15 -6.60
C GLU A 29 -18.48 -19.50 -6.39
N LYS A 30 -17.82 -20.11 -7.39
CA LYS A 30 -16.37 -20.37 -7.35
C LYS A 30 -15.58 -19.08 -7.20
N ALA A 31 -15.96 -18.03 -7.93
CA ALA A 31 -15.33 -16.71 -7.82
C ALA A 31 -15.52 -16.10 -6.43
N HIS A 32 -16.73 -16.16 -5.86
CA HIS A 32 -17.00 -15.70 -4.50
C HIS A 32 -16.18 -16.46 -3.46
N GLN A 33 -16.15 -17.79 -3.53
CA GLN A 33 -15.39 -18.61 -2.58
C GLN A 33 -13.89 -18.32 -2.66
N PHE A 34 -13.35 -18.12 -3.86
CA PHE A 34 -11.96 -17.69 -4.03
C PHE A 34 -11.70 -16.34 -3.36
N LEU A 35 -12.55 -15.33 -3.63
CA LEU A 35 -12.43 -13.99 -3.04
C LEU A 35 -12.55 -14.00 -1.51
N MET A 36 -13.38 -14.89 -0.95
CA MET A 36 -13.51 -15.05 0.51
C MET A 36 -12.31 -15.72 1.16
N GLY A 37 -11.56 -16.53 0.40
CA GLY A 37 -10.31 -17.14 0.87
C GLY A 37 -9.09 -16.21 0.85
N LEU A 38 -9.21 -15.00 0.29
CA LEU A 38 -8.11 -14.03 0.27
C LEU A 38 -7.90 -13.36 1.63
N ASP A 39 -6.65 -13.04 1.94
CA ASP A 39 -6.30 -12.29 3.15
C ASP A 39 -6.92 -10.89 3.13
N ASP A 40 -7.76 -10.59 4.12
CA ASP A 40 -8.50 -9.33 4.17
C ASP A 40 -7.59 -8.12 4.44
N THR A 41 -6.49 -8.32 5.18
CA THR A 41 -5.56 -7.23 5.52
C THR A 41 -4.81 -6.70 4.30
N THR A 42 -4.53 -7.58 3.34
CA THR A 42 -3.77 -7.24 2.13
C THR A 42 -4.69 -6.96 0.95
N PHE A 43 -5.79 -7.71 0.81
CA PHE A 43 -6.63 -7.67 -0.40
C PHE A 43 -8.05 -7.11 -0.17
N GLY A 44 -8.41 -6.68 1.05
CA GLY A 44 -9.78 -6.27 1.39
C GLY A 44 -10.37 -5.18 0.48
N THR A 45 -9.58 -4.16 0.13
CA THR A 45 -10.01 -3.10 -0.79
C THR A 45 -10.27 -3.64 -2.20
N MET A 46 -9.32 -4.38 -2.77
CA MET A 46 -9.47 -4.95 -4.12
C MET A 46 -10.63 -5.94 -4.17
N ARG A 47 -10.79 -6.77 -3.15
CA ARG A 47 -11.93 -7.68 -3.00
C ARG A 47 -13.26 -6.94 -3.05
N SER A 48 -13.39 -5.84 -2.30
CA SER A 48 -14.59 -4.99 -2.31
C SER A 48 -14.84 -4.38 -3.69
N SER A 49 -13.78 -3.93 -4.37
CA SER A 49 -13.88 -3.39 -5.73
C SER A 49 -14.33 -4.45 -6.76
N ILE A 50 -13.83 -5.69 -6.65
CA ILE A 50 -14.24 -6.78 -7.53
C ILE A 50 -15.70 -7.16 -7.30
N LEU A 51 -16.13 -7.27 -6.03
CA LEU A 51 -17.51 -7.60 -5.67
C LEU A 51 -18.53 -6.54 -6.09
N ALA A 52 -18.09 -5.31 -6.36
CA ALA A 52 -18.93 -4.24 -6.87
C ALA A 52 -19.11 -4.28 -8.41
N LEU A 53 -18.43 -5.19 -9.12
CA LEU A 53 -18.56 -5.33 -10.58
C LEU A 53 -19.81 -6.17 -10.92
N ASP A 54 -20.62 -5.69 -11.86
CA ASP A 54 -21.75 -6.42 -12.44
C ASP A 54 -21.62 -6.45 -13.99
N PRO A 55 -21.43 -7.63 -14.61
CA PRO A 55 -21.33 -8.95 -13.98
C PRO A 55 -19.97 -9.21 -13.32
N LEU A 56 -19.96 -10.11 -12.34
CA LEU A 56 -18.73 -10.54 -11.66
C LEU A 56 -17.72 -11.08 -12.70
N PRO A 57 -16.45 -10.66 -12.66
CA PRO A 57 -15.44 -11.18 -13.57
C PRO A 57 -15.22 -12.68 -13.34
N ASN A 58 -14.87 -13.40 -14.42
CA ASN A 58 -14.52 -14.81 -14.31
C ASN A 58 -13.28 -15.04 -13.41
N LEU A 59 -13.16 -16.27 -12.91
CA LEU A 59 -12.11 -16.64 -11.97
C LEU A 59 -10.69 -16.39 -12.50
N GLY A 60 -10.46 -16.60 -13.80
CA GLY A 60 -9.16 -16.35 -14.43
C GLY A 60 -8.76 -14.87 -14.40
N LYS A 61 -9.72 -13.97 -14.67
CA LYS A 61 -9.51 -12.52 -14.57
C LYS A 61 -9.29 -12.09 -13.12
N ILE A 62 -10.05 -12.65 -12.17
CA ILE A 62 -9.85 -12.38 -10.74
C ILE A 62 -8.43 -12.80 -10.32
N TYR A 63 -7.95 -13.97 -10.74
CA TYR A 63 -6.59 -14.42 -10.44
C TYR A 63 -5.51 -13.46 -10.98
N ALA A 64 -5.69 -12.98 -12.21
CA ALA A 64 -4.79 -12.00 -12.80
C ALA A 64 -4.79 -10.67 -12.01
N MET A 65 -5.95 -10.20 -11.56
CA MET A 65 -6.07 -9.00 -10.72
C MET A 65 -5.37 -9.19 -9.37
N VAL A 66 -5.53 -10.35 -8.74
CA VAL A 66 -4.84 -10.67 -7.47
C VAL A 66 -3.34 -10.69 -7.64
N THR A 67 -2.84 -11.34 -8.70
CA THR A 67 -1.41 -11.38 -9.01
C THR A 67 -0.85 -9.98 -9.28
N GLN A 68 -1.63 -9.12 -9.93
CA GLN A 68 -1.24 -7.74 -10.19
C GLN A 68 -1.16 -6.92 -8.89
N GLU A 69 -2.15 -7.04 -8.01
CA GLU A 69 -2.13 -6.34 -6.72
C GLU A 69 -0.99 -6.81 -5.82
N GLU A 70 -0.71 -8.12 -5.77
CA GLU A 70 0.40 -8.65 -5.00
C GLU A 70 1.74 -8.03 -5.42
N ARG A 71 1.97 -7.91 -6.74
CA ARG A 71 3.13 -7.22 -7.29
C ARG A 71 3.13 -5.75 -6.89
N HIS A 72 1.98 -5.07 -6.98
CA HIS A 72 1.88 -3.66 -6.62
C HIS A 72 2.15 -3.41 -5.12
N CYS A 73 1.57 -4.21 -4.22
CA CYS A 73 1.85 -4.17 -2.80
C CYS A 73 3.33 -4.47 -2.49
N SER A 74 3.97 -5.39 -3.22
CA SER A 74 5.39 -5.70 -3.04
C SER A 74 6.28 -4.49 -3.35
N VAL A 75 6.04 -3.81 -4.48
CA VAL A 75 6.78 -2.62 -4.89
C VAL A 75 6.51 -1.44 -3.94
N ALA A 76 5.25 -1.24 -3.54
CA ALA A 76 4.91 -0.18 -2.59
C ALA A 76 5.61 -0.35 -1.24
N ARG A 77 5.71 -1.60 -0.72
CA ARG A 77 6.45 -1.91 0.50
C ARG A 77 7.97 -1.69 0.36
N GLU A 78 8.53 -1.97 -0.81
CA GLU A 78 9.94 -1.69 -1.11
C GLU A 78 10.22 -0.19 -1.22
N ALA A 79 9.32 0.58 -1.85
CA ALA A 79 9.41 2.03 -1.96
C ALA A 79 9.33 2.71 -0.58
N ASP A 80 8.38 2.31 0.27
CA ASP A 80 8.26 2.83 1.65
C ASP A 80 9.55 2.56 2.46
N ARG A 81 10.12 1.36 2.32
CA ARG A 81 11.42 1.02 2.93
C ARG A 81 12.58 1.85 2.38
N ALA A 82 12.55 2.24 1.10
CA ALA A 82 13.56 3.08 0.49
C ALA A 82 13.42 4.56 0.90
N GLU A 83 12.19 5.08 0.99
CA GLU A 83 11.92 6.44 1.46
C GLU A 83 12.33 6.64 2.93
N ILE A 84 12.08 5.66 3.80
CA ILE A 84 12.55 5.67 5.20
C ILE A 84 14.09 5.79 5.27
N LYS A 85 14.82 5.20 4.32
CA LYS A 85 16.29 5.32 4.26
C LYS A 85 16.78 6.67 3.72
N ILE A 86 16.04 7.29 2.80
CA ILE A 86 16.36 8.62 2.24
C ILE A 86 16.08 9.72 3.28
N PHE A 87 15.06 9.56 4.12
CA PHE A 87 14.78 10.51 5.20
C PHE A 87 15.79 10.40 6.35
N ALA A 88 16.30 9.20 6.64
CA ALA A 88 17.31 8.98 7.68
C ALA A 88 18.73 9.47 7.31
N THR A 89 19.00 9.80 6.04
CA THR A 89 20.32 10.27 5.58
C THR A 89 20.46 11.79 5.47
N LYS A 90 19.46 12.57 5.90
CA LYS A 90 19.59 14.03 6.01
C LYS A 90 20.19 14.47 7.35
N THR A 91 21.40 14.00 7.64
CA THR A 91 22.37 14.72 8.48
C THR A 91 23.43 15.35 7.60
N GLU A 92 23.03 16.33 6.79
CA GLU A 92 23.97 17.22 6.13
C GLU A 92 23.47 18.63 6.40
N LYS A 93 24.09 19.28 7.40
CA LYS A 93 24.05 20.73 7.56
C LYS A 93 24.98 21.34 6.51
N PRO A 94 24.51 22.26 5.66
CA PRO A 94 25.42 23.27 5.14
C PRO A 94 24.77 24.65 5.24
N ARG A 95 25.16 25.38 6.29
CA ARG A 95 25.01 26.83 6.51
C ARG A 95 25.45 27.05 7.96
N GLY A 96 26.48 27.77 8.31
CA GLY A 96 27.30 28.77 7.65
C GLY A 96 27.84 29.62 8.80
N GLN A 97 29.12 30.00 8.70
CA GLN A 97 29.69 31.20 9.32
C GLN A 97 29.89 31.22 10.85
N THR A 98 31.19 31.08 11.18
CA THR A 98 31.94 31.81 12.22
C THR A 98 31.47 31.67 13.67
N ASN A 99 32.09 30.71 14.37
CA ASN A 99 32.38 30.88 15.80
C ASN A 99 33.31 32.09 15.98
N LYS A 100 32.74 33.28 16.15
CA LYS A 100 33.40 34.37 16.90
C LYS A 100 32.79 34.38 18.28
N SER A 101 33.22 33.46 19.13
CA SER A 101 33.02 33.54 20.58
C SER A 101 33.99 34.57 21.16
N GLY A 102 33.76 35.86 20.85
CA GLY A 102 34.34 36.96 21.61
C GLY A 102 33.31 37.39 22.64
N SER A 103 33.61 37.26 23.93
CA SER A 103 32.87 37.95 24.97
C SER A 103 33.05 39.46 24.80
N CYS A 104 32.00 40.25 25.01
CA CYS A 104 32.11 41.71 25.04
C CYS A 104 33.18 42.14 26.04
N THR A 105 34.18 42.92 25.61
CA THR A 105 35.30 43.38 26.44
C THR A 105 34.87 44.31 27.58
N HIS A 106 33.68 44.91 27.48
CA HIS A 106 33.14 45.81 28.49
C HIS A 106 32.36 45.10 29.59
N CYS A 107 31.50 44.12 29.26
CA CYS A 107 30.61 43.47 30.24
C CYS A 107 30.87 41.98 30.45
N GLY A 108 31.81 41.38 29.70
CA GLY A 108 32.17 39.97 29.79
C GLY A 108 31.11 38.98 29.30
N LYS A 109 29.94 39.45 28.86
CA LYS A 109 28.86 38.58 28.35
C LYS A 109 29.11 38.23 26.88
N THR A 110 28.81 36.99 26.53
CA THR A 110 28.82 36.53 25.14
C THR A 110 27.52 36.94 24.43
N ARG A 111 27.50 36.91 23.09
CA ARG A 111 26.37 37.26 22.19
C ARG A 111 26.28 38.70 21.70
N HIS A 112 27.16 39.62 22.11
CA HIS A 112 27.22 40.98 21.53
C HIS A 112 28.66 41.53 21.54
N ASP A 113 28.93 42.50 20.67
CA ASP A 113 30.18 43.28 20.65
C ASP A 113 30.06 44.54 21.53
N VAL A 114 31.17 45.21 21.85
CA VAL A 114 31.20 46.40 22.72
C VAL A 114 30.29 47.52 22.20
N ALA A 115 30.19 47.68 20.88
CA ALA A 115 29.36 48.71 20.26
C ALA A 115 27.86 48.57 20.60
N ASP A 116 27.38 47.36 20.85
CA ASP A 116 25.98 47.05 21.16
C ASP A 116 25.77 46.73 22.65
N CYS A 117 26.70 47.15 23.52
CA CYS A 117 26.61 46.88 24.94
C CYS A 117 25.52 47.74 25.61
N PHE A 118 24.50 47.09 26.14
CA PHE A 118 23.41 47.73 26.87
C PHE A 118 23.83 48.49 28.13
N GLN A 119 25.06 48.29 28.63
CA GLN A 119 25.61 49.04 29.77
C GLN A 119 26.33 50.34 29.36
N LEU A 120 26.50 50.57 28.06
CA LEU A 120 27.07 51.81 27.50
C LEU A 120 25.99 52.78 27.00
N LYS A 121 24.72 52.45 27.23
CA LYS A 121 23.56 53.33 26.97
C LYS A 121 23.00 53.87 28.28
#